data_AF-A0A1H8LQB8-F1
#
_entry.id   AF-A0A1H8LQB8-F1
#
_cell.length_a   1.000
_cell.length_b   1.000
_cell.length_c   1.000
_cell.angle_alpha   90.00
_cell.angle_beta   90.00
_cell.angle_gamma   90.00
#
_symmetry.space_group_name_H-M   'P 1'
#
loop_
_entity.id
_entity.type
_entity.pdbx_description
1 polymer ?
#
loop_
_entity_poly.entity_id
_entity_poly.type
_entity_poly.pdbx_seq_one_letter_code
_entity_poly.pdbx_strand_id
1 'polypeptide(L)'
;MKSLFSAIAAVAILALGVTMGAAADAKSHRVAIQVNQNDPVVMNLALNNATNIIEAYKVKGEDVQVEIVTYGPGLHMLRDDSSPVKDRIKQIADASFPSSIKFTACDNTKQGMETREGRAFNVIPQATLVPSGAVRLMELQEDGWSYLKP
;
A
#
# COMPACT_ATOMS: atom_id res chain seq x y z
N MET A 1 18.31 -66.26 48.78
CA MET A 1 19.28 -65.55 47.91
C MET A 1 18.57 -64.37 47.27
N LYS A 2 19.22 -63.21 47.39
CA LYS A 2 18.88 -61.85 46.96
C LYS A 2 18.08 -61.73 45.64
N SER A 3 17.02 -60.93 45.65
CA SER A 3 16.77 -59.78 44.74
C SER A 3 15.35 -59.24 44.99
N LEU A 4 15.19 -58.08 45.62
CA LEU A 4 15.37 -56.71 45.13
C LEU A 4 14.15 -56.18 44.37
N PHE A 5 13.37 -55.37 45.12
CA PHE A 5 12.57 -54.21 44.73
C PHE A 5 12.46 -53.88 43.24
N SER A 6 11.23 -53.63 42.79
CA SER A 6 10.93 -52.43 41.99
C SER A 6 9.44 -52.12 42.05
N ALA A 7 9.10 -51.15 42.90
CA ALA A 7 7.95 -50.29 42.69
C ALA A 7 8.32 -49.29 41.59
N ILE A 8 7.56 -49.21 40.49
CA ILE A 8 7.60 -48.05 39.61
C ILE A 8 6.16 -47.64 39.33
N ALA A 9 5.88 -46.40 39.73
CA ALA A 9 4.60 -45.74 39.75
C ALA A 9 4.02 -45.54 38.34
N ALA A 10 2.70 -45.67 38.24
CA ALA A 10 1.92 -45.19 37.11
C ALA A 10 2.01 -43.65 37.05
N VAL A 11 2.78 -43.12 36.11
CA VAL A 11 2.78 -41.69 35.79
C VAL A 11 1.71 -41.46 34.73
N ALA A 12 0.54 -40.98 35.16
CA ALA A 12 -0.48 -40.43 34.28
C ALA A 12 0.06 -39.10 33.71
N ILE A 13 0.48 -39.12 32.45
CA ILE A 13 0.87 -37.91 31.72
C ILE A 13 -0.42 -37.14 31.40
N LEU A 14 -0.74 -36.14 32.22
CA LEU A 14 -1.70 -35.10 31.86
C LEU A 14 -1.11 -34.35 30.66
N ALA A 15 -1.61 -34.63 29.46
CA ALA A 15 -1.37 -33.82 28.29
C ALA A 15 -1.99 -32.44 28.53
N LEU A 16 -1.17 -31.48 28.99
CA LEU A 16 -1.48 -30.07 28.90
C LEU A 16 -1.59 -29.73 27.42
N GLY A 17 -2.82 -29.74 26.91
CA GLY A 17 -3.17 -29.13 25.64
C GLY A 17 -2.86 -27.64 25.72
N VAL A 18 -1.65 -27.27 25.33
CA VAL A 18 -1.32 -25.89 24.97
C VAL A 18 -2.14 -25.61 23.72
N THR A 19 -3.31 -25.02 23.91
CA THR A 19 -4.00 -24.33 22.84
C THR A 19 -3.11 -23.15 22.47
N MET A 20 -2.17 -23.37 21.55
CA MET A 20 -1.64 -22.28 20.74
C MET A 20 -2.86 -21.69 20.05
N GLY A 21 -3.45 -20.66 20.67
CA GLY A 21 -4.40 -19.81 20.00
C GLY A 21 -3.74 -19.42 18.70
N ALA A 22 -4.33 -19.85 17.58
CA ALA A 22 -3.94 -19.38 16.28
C ALA A 22 -3.94 -17.86 16.39
N ALA A 23 -2.75 -17.25 16.39
CA ALA A 23 -2.62 -15.83 16.13
C ALA A 23 -3.36 -15.65 14.80
N ALA A 24 -4.55 -15.05 14.85
CA ALA A 24 -5.29 -14.74 13.65
C ALA A 24 -4.31 -13.96 12.77
N ASP A 25 -3.95 -14.52 11.60
CA ASP A 25 -3.08 -13.86 10.64
C ASP A 25 -3.54 -12.41 10.52
N ALA A 26 -2.69 -11.48 10.98
CA ALA A 26 -3.02 -10.07 10.92
C ALA A 26 -3.26 -9.74 9.45
N LYS A 27 -4.52 -9.48 9.09
CA LYS A 27 -4.90 -9.21 7.69
C LYS A 27 -4.16 -7.97 7.24
N SER A 28 -3.25 -8.14 6.28
CA SER A 28 -2.52 -7.03 5.67
C SER A 28 -3.46 -6.29 4.72
N HIS A 29 -3.90 -5.10 5.11
CA HIS A 29 -4.77 -4.25 4.29
C HIS A 29 -3.95 -3.50 3.26
N ARG A 30 -4.30 -3.64 1.99
CA ARG A 30 -3.54 -3.09 0.87
C ARG A 30 -4.48 -2.63 -0.24
N VAL A 31 -4.30 -1.41 -0.74
CA VAL A 31 -5.15 -0.84 -1.79
C VAL A 31 -4.36 -0.02 -2.81
N ALA A 32 -4.63 -0.31 -4.08
CA ALA A 32 -4.12 0.42 -5.23
C ALA A 32 -5.21 1.38 -5.72
N ILE A 33 -4.90 2.67 -5.82
CA ILE A 33 -5.82 3.70 -6.31
C ILE A 33 -5.31 4.20 -7.65
N GLN A 34 -6.12 4.03 -8.69
CA GLN A 34 -5.80 4.51 -10.03
C GLN A 34 -6.17 5.98 -10.19
N VAL A 35 -5.27 6.78 -10.78
CA VAL A 35 -5.59 8.12 -11.29
C VAL A 35 -5.11 8.24 -12.74
N ASN A 36 -6.04 8.39 -13.68
CA ASN A 36 -5.73 8.49 -15.10
C ASN A 36 -6.35 9.71 -15.81
N GLN A 37 -6.86 10.67 -15.04
CA GLN A 37 -7.49 11.89 -15.55
C GLN A 37 -6.74 13.13 -15.07
N ASN A 38 -6.59 14.13 -15.94
CA ASN A 38 -6.07 15.45 -15.58
C ASN A 38 -7.21 16.33 -15.07
N ASP A 39 -7.87 15.89 -14.00
CA ASP A 39 -8.96 16.61 -13.35
C ASP A 39 -8.62 16.79 -11.87
N PRO A 40 -8.43 18.05 -11.40
CA PRO A 40 -8.16 18.32 -9.99
C PRO A 40 -9.22 17.75 -9.04
N VAL A 41 -10.49 17.65 -9.44
CA VAL A 41 -11.55 17.05 -8.61
C VAL A 41 -11.27 15.57 -8.38
N VAL A 42 -10.92 14.83 -9.44
CA VAL A 42 -10.58 13.40 -9.37
C VAL A 42 -9.29 13.17 -8.59
N MET A 43 -8.27 14.01 -8.81
CA MET A 43 -7.02 13.94 -8.03
C MET A 43 -7.28 14.15 -6.53
N ASN A 44 -8.09 15.16 -6.18
CA ASN A 44 -8.44 15.42 -4.79
C ASN A 44 -9.32 14.30 -4.20
N LEU A 45 -10.22 13.70 -4.98
CA LEU A 45 -11.02 12.55 -4.55
C LEU A 45 -10.14 11.33 -4.27
N ALA A 46 -9.14 11.05 -5.11
CA ALA A 46 -8.17 9.98 -4.88
C ALA A 46 -7.40 10.19 -3.57
N LEU A 47 -6.92 11.41 -3.31
CA LEU A 47 -6.26 11.77 -2.06
C LEU A 47 -7.20 11.65 -0.85
N ASN A 48 -8.46 12.08 -0.98
CA ASN A 48 -9.45 11.95 0.08
C ASN A 48 -9.73 10.47 0.40
N ASN A 49 -9.87 9.63 -0.62
CA ASN A 49 -10.06 8.20 -0.43
C ASN A 49 -8.86 7.57 0.29
N ALA A 50 -7.64 7.92 -0.11
CA ALA A 50 -6.43 7.45 0.58
C ALA A 50 -6.42 7.84 2.05
N THR A 51 -6.65 9.13 2.37
CA THR A 51 -6.70 9.63 3.75
C THR A 51 -7.80 8.93 4.56
N ASN A 52 -9.01 8.83 4.03
CA ASN A 52 -10.14 8.19 4.71
C ASN A 52 -9.88 6.71 5.01
N ILE A 53 -9.24 5.99 4.08
CA ILE A 53 -8.87 4.59 4.26
C ILE A 53 -7.84 4.45 5.39
N ILE A 54 -6.78 5.27 5.36
CA ILE A 54 -5.74 5.29 6.40
C ILE A 54 -6.36 5.58 7.78
N GLU A 55 -7.20 6.62 7.88
CA GLU A 55 -7.86 6.98 9.13
C GLU A 55 -8.80 5.89 9.63
N ALA A 56 -9.58 5.27 8.74
CA ALA A 56 -10.53 4.21 9.11
C ALA A 56 -9.83 2.97 9.70
N TYR A 57 -8.66 2.60 9.17
CA TYR A 57 -7.86 1.50 9.73
C TYR A 57 -7.12 1.90 11.01
N LYS A 58 -6.60 3.13 11.07
CA LYS A 58 -5.98 3.68 12.28
C LYS A 58 -6.92 3.64 13.49
N VAL A 59 -8.20 3.97 13.31
CA VAL A 59 -9.23 3.89 14.38
C VAL A 59 -9.43 2.46 14.89
N LYS A 60 -9.19 1.45 14.04
CA LYS A 60 -9.25 0.03 14.43
C LYS A 60 -7.95 -0.49 15.05
N GLY A 61 -6.91 0.35 15.15
CA GLY A 61 -5.58 -0.08 15.56
C GLY A 61 -4.89 -0.97 14.53
N GLU A 62 -5.26 -0.83 13.25
CA GLU A 62 -4.71 -1.59 12.12
C GLU A 62 -3.98 -0.64 11.16
N ASP A 63 -2.95 -1.16 10.48
CA ASP A 63 -2.22 -0.43 9.45
C ASP A 63 -2.69 -0.84 8.04
N VAL A 64 -2.55 0.09 7.09
CA VAL A 64 -2.87 -0.13 5.68
C VAL A 64 -1.75 0.38 4.77
N GLN A 65 -1.54 -0.30 3.65
CA GLN A 65 -0.65 0.17 2.58
C GLN A 65 -1.50 0.71 1.43
N VAL A 66 -1.23 1.95 1.02
CA VAL A 66 -1.91 2.62 -0.08
C VAL A 66 -0.90 2.91 -1.18
N GLU A 67 -1.20 2.57 -2.43
CA GLU A 67 -0.41 2.99 -3.59
C GLU A 67 -1.28 3.71 -4.61
N ILE A 68 -1.01 5.00 -4.83
CA ILE A 68 -1.67 5.79 -5.88
C ILE A 68 -0.84 5.68 -7.16
N VAL A 69 -1.40 5.03 -8.18
CA VAL A 69 -0.73 4.79 -9.45
C VAL A 69 -1.30 5.74 -10.51
N THR A 70 -0.42 6.56 -11.09
CA THR A 70 -0.77 7.56 -12.08
C THR A 70 -0.21 7.22 -13.46
N TYR A 71 -1.04 7.39 -14.49
CA TYR A 71 -0.64 7.23 -15.89
C TYR A 71 -1.58 8.02 -16.81
N GLY A 72 -1.20 8.16 -18.08
CA GLY A 72 -1.94 9.00 -19.03
C GLY A 72 -2.06 10.44 -18.51
N PRO A 73 -3.19 11.14 -18.74
CA PRO A 73 -3.42 12.49 -18.21
C PRO A 73 -3.27 12.61 -16.68
N GLY A 74 -3.50 11.51 -15.94
CA GLY A 74 -3.34 11.50 -14.47
C GLY A 74 -1.91 11.80 -13.99
N LEU A 75 -0.88 11.64 -14.85
CA LEU A 75 0.51 11.94 -14.47
C LEU A 75 0.72 13.41 -14.09
N HIS A 76 -0.14 14.33 -14.56
CA HIS A 76 -0.12 15.74 -14.12
C HIS A 76 -0.23 15.89 -12.60
N MET A 77 -0.85 14.93 -11.90
CA MET A 77 -0.92 14.87 -10.44
C MET A 77 0.47 14.82 -9.78
N LEU A 78 1.46 14.20 -10.40
CA LEU A 78 2.79 13.97 -9.82
C LEU A 78 3.89 14.83 -10.45
N ARG A 79 3.56 15.74 -11.36
CA ARG A 79 4.54 16.65 -11.96
C ARG A 79 5.01 17.70 -10.96
N ASP A 80 6.31 17.94 -10.92
CA ASP A 80 6.90 18.94 -10.02
C ASP A 80 6.55 20.38 -10.42
N ASP A 81 6.37 20.63 -11.73
CA ASP A 81 6.17 21.95 -12.32
C ASP A 81 4.72 22.44 -12.35
N SER A 82 3.73 21.53 -12.27
CA SER A 82 2.34 21.85 -12.62
C SER A 82 1.28 21.12 -11.80
N SER A 83 1.67 20.25 -10.86
CA SER A 83 0.68 19.51 -10.08
C SER A 83 -0.22 20.44 -9.27
N PRO A 84 -1.56 20.33 -9.41
CA PRO A 84 -2.52 21.13 -8.66
C PRO A 84 -2.67 20.66 -7.20
N VAL A 85 -2.06 19.53 -6.83
CA VAL A 85 -2.22 18.88 -5.52
C VAL A 85 -0.88 18.54 -4.85
N LYS A 86 0.23 19.13 -5.33
CA LYS A 86 1.60 18.89 -4.85
C LYS A 86 1.73 19.02 -3.33
N ASP A 87 1.19 20.10 -2.75
CA ASP A 87 1.28 20.35 -1.31
C ASP A 87 0.48 19.31 -0.50
N ARG A 88 -0.69 18.90 -1.00
CA ARG A 88 -1.50 17.85 -0.36
C ARG A 88 -0.78 16.51 -0.37
N ILE A 89 -0.12 16.15 -1.48
CA ILE A 89 0.66 14.92 -1.57
C ILE A 89 1.76 14.90 -0.50
N LYS A 90 2.51 16.00 -0.36
CA LYS A 90 3.53 16.12 0.68
C LYS A 90 2.94 15.95 2.08
N GLN A 91 1.86 16.68 2.40
CA GLN A 91 1.21 16.61 3.70
C GLN A 91 0.73 15.19 4.05
N ILE A 92 0.11 14.50 3.09
CA ILE A 92 -0.38 13.14 3.31
C ILE A 92 0.78 12.16 3.49
N ALA A 93 1.83 12.26 2.66
CA ALA A 93 3.02 11.42 2.81
C ALA A 93 3.66 11.56 4.20
N ASP A 94 3.81 12.80 4.69
CA ASP A 94 4.39 13.09 6.00
C ASP A 94 3.51 12.59 7.17
N ALA A 95 2.19 12.55 6.99
CA ALA A 95 1.21 12.22 8.04
C ALA A 95 0.76 10.75 8.07
N SER A 96 1.20 9.91 7.12
CA SER A 96 0.62 8.56 6.93
C SER A 96 1.09 7.53 7.97
N PHE A 97 2.19 7.76 8.69
CA PHE A 97 2.71 6.82 9.69
C PHE A 97 1.68 6.58 10.82
N PRO A 98 1.47 5.33 11.28
CA PRO A 98 2.20 4.08 10.96
C PRO A 98 1.81 3.37 9.66
N SER A 99 0.73 3.78 9.00
CA SER A 99 0.38 3.30 7.66
C SER A 99 1.37 3.82 6.61
N SER A 100 1.28 3.30 5.38
CA SER A 100 2.13 3.74 4.28
C SER A 100 1.31 4.21 3.10
N ILE A 101 1.80 5.27 2.46
CA ILE A 101 1.29 5.74 1.17
C ILE A 101 2.45 5.87 0.19
N LYS A 102 2.26 5.36 -1.02
CA LYS A 102 3.22 5.47 -2.12
C LYS A 102 2.55 6.14 -3.32
N PHE A 103 3.29 7.00 -4.01
CA PHE A 103 2.87 7.62 -5.26
C PHE A 103 3.74 7.08 -6.39
N THR A 104 3.09 6.55 -7.43
CA THR A 104 3.77 5.89 -8.54
C THR A 104 3.42 6.58 -9.86
N ALA A 105 4.47 6.96 -10.60
CA ALA A 105 4.39 7.64 -11.89
C ALA A 105 4.76 6.68 -13.04
N CYS A 106 3.92 6.61 -14.07
CA CYS A 106 4.19 5.82 -15.27
C CYS A 106 5.24 6.49 -16.17
N ASP A 107 6.39 5.84 -16.32
CA ASP A 107 7.52 6.36 -17.09
C ASP A 107 7.23 6.40 -18.60
N ASN A 108 6.53 5.40 -19.15
CA ASN A 108 6.02 5.45 -20.53
C ASN A 108 5.17 6.71 -20.80
N THR A 109 4.32 7.09 -19.82
CA THR A 109 3.52 8.31 -19.92
C THR A 109 4.41 9.56 -19.86
N LYS A 110 5.38 9.57 -18.94
CA LYS A 110 6.32 10.68 -18.78
C LYS A 110 7.08 10.93 -20.09
N GLN A 111 7.72 9.90 -20.63
CA GLN A 111 8.48 9.98 -21.89
C GLN A 111 7.60 10.47 -23.06
N GLY A 112 6.34 9.99 -23.15
CA GLY A 112 5.40 10.44 -24.16
C GLY A 112 5.00 11.92 -24.02
N MET A 113 4.80 12.40 -22.78
CA MET A 113 4.53 13.81 -22.50
C MET A 113 5.73 14.70 -22.83
N GLU A 114 6.93 14.31 -22.41
CA GLU A 114 8.17 15.06 -22.67
C GLU A 114 8.46 15.19 -24.17
N THR A 115 8.24 14.12 -24.92
CA THR A 115 8.37 14.12 -26.39
C THR A 115 7.39 15.11 -27.03
N ARG A 116 6.12 15.11 -26.60
CA ARG A 116 5.08 16.00 -27.13
C ARG A 116 5.32 17.48 -26.74
N GLU A 117 5.83 17.72 -25.54
CA GLU A 117 6.11 19.06 -25.03
C GLU A 117 7.46 19.62 -25.53
N GLY A 118 8.33 18.75 -26.07
CA GLY A 118 9.68 19.13 -26.49
C GLY A 118 10.62 19.52 -25.34
N ARG A 119 10.27 19.12 -24.10
CA ARG A 119 11.08 19.40 -22.90
C ARG A 119 10.91 18.31 -21.86
N ALA A 120 11.96 18.12 -21.06
CA ALA A 120 11.90 17.26 -19.88
C ALA A 120 11.16 17.94 -18.71
N PHE A 121 10.62 17.14 -17.81
CA PHE A 121 10.10 17.59 -16.52
C PHE A 121 10.38 16.56 -15.42
N ASN A 122 10.43 17.04 -14.18
CA ASN A 122 10.60 16.18 -13.01
C ASN A 122 9.25 15.78 -12.42
N VAL A 123 9.22 14.60 -11.79
CA VAL A 123 8.16 14.24 -10.85
C VAL A 123 8.52 14.74 -9.45
N ILE A 124 7.53 14.92 -8.60
CA ILE A 124 7.72 15.35 -7.21
C ILE A 124 8.56 14.32 -6.42
N PRO A 125 9.29 14.73 -5.36
CA PRO A 125 10.14 13.83 -4.58
C PRO A 125 9.41 12.65 -3.91
N GLN A 126 8.10 12.80 -3.66
CA GLN A 126 7.25 11.76 -3.06
C GLN A 126 6.88 10.64 -4.06
N ALA A 127 7.14 10.85 -5.35
CA ALA A 127 6.78 9.93 -6.41
C ALA A 127 7.96 9.08 -6.87
N THR A 128 7.71 7.81 -7.14
CA THR A 128 8.66 6.91 -7.79
C THR A 128 8.20 6.57 -9.20
N LEU A 129 9.14 6.45 -10.14
CA LEU A 129 8.84 6.02 -11.51
C LEU A 129 8.75 4.48 -11.59
N VAL A 130 7.80 3.99 -12.37
CA VAL A 130 7.72 2.60 -12.82
C VAL A 130 7.58 2.55 -14.34
N PRO A 131 8.05 1.49 -15.02
CA PRO A 131 7.99 1.42 -16.48
C PRO A 131 6.58 1.64 -17.04
N SER A 132 5.57 0.98 -16.45
CA SER A 132 4.17 1.10 -16.87
C SER A 132 3.23 1.11 -15.66
N GLY A 133 2.43 2.17 -15.52
CA GLY A 133 1.44 2.28 -14.46
C GLY A 133 0.29 1.27 -14.57
N ALA A 134 -0.13 0.91 -15.78
CA ALA A 134 -1.16 -0.10 -15.98
C ALA A 134 -0.66 -1.50 -15.57
N VAL A 135 0.58 -1.84 -15.92
CA VAL A 135 1.21 -3.10 -15.49
C VAL A 135 1.40 -3.11 -13.98
N ARG A 136 1.84 -2.00 -13.37
CA ARG A 136 1.94 -1.88 -11.92
C ARG A 136 0.63 -2.18 -11.21
N LEU A 137 -0.51 -1.71 -11.74
CA LEU A 137 -1.83 -2.03 -11.19
C LEU A 137 -2.19 -3.51 -11.33
N MET A 138 -1.75 -4.18 -12.40
CA MET A 138 -1.93 -5.63 -12.55
C MET A 138 -1.11 -6.38 -11.50
N GLU A 139 0.19 -6.06 -11.37
CA GLU A 139 1.10 -6.66 -10.38
C GLU A 139 0.54 -6.51 -8.95
N LEU A 140 0.08 -5.31 -8.59
CA LEU A 140 -0.51 -5.06 -7.27
C LEU A 140 -1.75 -5.95 -7.04
N GLN A 141 -2.64 -6.08 -8.03
CA GLN A 141 -3.82 -6.93 -7.90
C GLN A 141 -3.45 -8.42 -7.83
N GLU A 142 -2.45 -8.87 -8.59
CA GLU A 142 -1.90 -10.23 -8.53
C GLU A 142 -1.29 -10.53 -7.14
N ASP A 143 -0.67 -9.53 -6.50
CA ASP A 143 -0.17 -9.57 -5.12
C ASP A 143 -1.29 -9.50 -4.05
N GLY A 144 -2.56 -9.48 -4.48
CA GLY A 144 -3.73 -9.47 -3.62
C GLY A 144 -4.14 -8.09 -3.10
N TRP A 145 -3.73 -7.00 -3.74
CA TRP A 145 -4.17 -5.66 -3.38
C TRP A 145 -5.61 -5.43 -3.87
N SER A 146 -6.38 -4.70 -3.06
CA SER A 146 -7.67 -4.17 -3.52
C SER A 146 -7.46 -3.09 -4.57
N TYR A 147 -8.39 -2.95 -5.50
CA TYR A 147 -8.34 -1.93 -6.56
C TYR A 147 -9.47 -0.91 -6.40
N LEU A 148 -9.12 0.37 -6.49
CA LEU A 148 -10.07 1.49 -6.50
C LEU A 148 -9.78 2.44 -7.67
N LYS A 149 -10.85 2.93 -8.28
CA LYS A 149 -10.79 3.97 -9.31
C LYS A 149 -11.84 5.06 -9.00
N PRO A 150 -11.40 6.21 -8.48
CA PRO A 150 -12.25 7.37 -8.25
C PRO A 150 -12.81 7.98 -9.53
#